data_AF-A0A6P5ZJR0-F1
#
_entry.id   AF-A0A6P5ZJR0-F1
#
_cell.length_a   1.000
_cell.length_b   1.000
_cell.length_c   1.000
_cell.angle_alpha   90.00
_cell.angle_beta   90.00
_cell.angle_gamma   90.00
#
_symmetry.space_group_name_H-M   'P 1'
#
loop_
_entity.id
_entity.type
_entity.pdbx_description
1 polymer ?
#
loop_
_entity_poly.entity_id
_entity_poly.type
_entity_poly.pdbx_seq_one_letter_code
_entity_poly.pdbx_strand_id
1 'polypeptide(L)'
;MRPSLNGTTTRLLSSATPPYLPFCHHSHFLSPRASFSILPSPSNKYPSLQNPKSPSYPHQNPDNYPAFGLLVKASMASSAPSTGAATETKPFSVLFVCLGNICRSPAAEGVFRDIVKKKGLDSKFNIDSAGTINYHEGNLADPRMREASKRRGIEIASISRPIRPSDFRDFDLILGMDKQNREDILEAFNRWKFRETLPADGHKKVRLMCSYCKKHDETEVPDPYYGGPQGFEKVLDLLEDACESLLDNILAENSNIRSS
;
A
#
# COMPACT_ATOMS: atom_id res chain seq x y z
N MET A 1 26.87 43.64 68.96
CA MET A 1 25.76 44.48 69.49
C MET A 1 24.72 44.71 68.39
N ARG A 2 23.48 45.04 68.75
CA ARG A 2 22.44 45.66 67.87
C ARG A 2 22.59 47.21 67.89
N PRO A 3 21.80 48.06 67.19
CA PRO A 3 20.63 47.84 66.30
C PRO A 3 21.00 48.19 64.82
N SER A 4 20.16 48.58 63.85
CA SER A 4 18.69 48.82 63.67
C SER A 4 18.35 48.39 62.22
N LEU A 5 17.19 47.82 61.86
CA LEU A 5 15.79 48.30 61.85
C LEU A 5 15.50 49.58 61.02
N ASN A 6 14.82 49.35 59.89
CA ASN A 6 13.77 50.21 59.32
C ASN A 6 12.84 49.32 58.46
N GLY A 7 11.56 49.65 58.31
CA GLY A 7 10.65 48.87 57.47
C GLY A 7 9.19 49.35 57.49
N THR A 8 8.40 48.92 56.50
CA THR A 8 6.98 49.28 56.38
C THR A 8 6.16 48.13 55.75
N THR A 9 5.61 47.30 56.62
CA THR A 9 4.15 47.05 56.76
C THR A 9 3.32 46.77 55.49
N THR A 10 3.02 45.49 55.28
CA THR A 10 1.84 45.03 54.50
C THR A 10 0.78 44.52 55.47
N ARG A 11 -0.52 44.74 55.20
CA ARG A 11 -1.64 44.25 56.04
C ARG A 11 -2.64 43.44 55.20
N LEU A 12 -3.20 42.40 55.81
CA LEU A 12 -4.10 41.39 55.21
C LEU A 12 -5.59 41.71 55.42
N LEU A 13 -6.44 40.79 54.92
CA LEU A 13 -7.92 40.67 55.01
C LEU A 13 -8.67 41.31 53.81
N SER A 14 -9.79 40.75 53.31
CA SER A 14 -10.59 39.60 53.78
C SER A 14 -11.16 38.73 52.62
N SER A 15 -11.81 37.62 52.97
CA SER A 15 -12.41 36.60 52.08
C SER A 15 -13.92 36.75 51.83
N ALA A 16 -14.46 36.14 50.75
CA ALA A 16 -15.88 35.77 50.60
C ALA A 16 -16.12 34.72 49.48
N THR A 17 -17.03 33.75 49.70
CA THR A 17 -17.58 32.72 48.77
C THR A 17 -18.91 32.16 49.36
N PRO A 18 -19.74 31.34 48.66
CA PRO A 18 -19.84 31.00 47.24
C PRO A 18 -21.03 31.73 46.55
N PRO A 19 -22.29 31.25 46.31
CA PRO A 19 -22.95 29.93 46.46
C PRO A 19 -23.14 29.16 45.11
N TYR A 20 -24.33 28.60 44.79
CA TYR A 20 -24.57 27.62 43.70
C TYR A 20 -26.06 27.51 43.24
N LEU A 21 -26.32 26.77 42.13
CA LEU A 21 -27.61 26.19 41.64
C LEU A 21 -28.68 27.14 41.01
N PRO A 22 -29.70 26.64 40.25
CA PRO A 22 -30.02 25.24 39.85
C PRO A 22 -30.20 24.97 38.32
N PHE A 23 -30.42 23.69 37.96
CA PHE A 23 -30.90 23.21 36.66
C PHE A 23 -32.41 23.44 36.46
N CYS A 24 -32.86 23.48 35.20
CA CYS A 24 -34.24 23.15 34.80
C CYS A 24 -34.24 22.32 33.50
N HIS A 25 -35.06 21.27 33.44
CA HIS A 25 -35.36 20.53 32.21
C HIS A 25 -36.69 21.02 31.62
N HIS A 26 -36.82 21.08 30.29
CA HIS A 26 -38.10 20.84 29.63
C HIS A 26 -37.88 20.30 28.21
N SER A 27 -38.62 19.26 27.86
CA SER A 27 -38.64 18.63 26.54
C SER A 27 -39.96 18.92 25.82
N HIS A 28 -39.90 19.27 24.54
CA HIS A 28 -41.07 19.34 23.65
C HIS A 28 -40.73 18.81 22.24
N PHE A 29 -41.76 18.42 21.50
CA PHE A 29 -41.70 17.55 20.33
C PHE A 29 -41.82 18.30 18.98
N LEU A 30 -41.19 17.72 17.96
CA LEU A 30 -41.57 17.73 16.52
C LEU A 30 -41.76 19.06 15.75
N SER A 31 -40.83 19.31 14.80
CA SER A 31 -41.03 19.16 13.33
C SER A 31 -42.14 19.97 12.58
N PRO A 32 -42.04 20.18 11.24
CA PRO A 32 -40.89 20.64 10.45
C PRO A 32 -41.24 21.78 9.48
N ARG A 33 -40.27 22.66 9.14
CA ARG A 33 -40.17 23.32 7.81
C ARG A 33 -38.85 24.09 7.66
N ALA A 34 -38.01 23.64 6.72
CA ALA A 34 -36.90 24.41 6.19
C ALA A 34 -36.79 24.10 4.69
N SER A 35 -36.92 25.12 3.84
CA SER A 35 -36.89 24.96 2.38
C SER A 35 -35.46 24.77 1.89
N PHE A 36 -35.22 23.79 1.01
CA PHE A 36 -33.93 23.63 0.35
C PHE A 36 -33.73 24.72 -0.71
N SER A 37 -33.01 25.79 -0.34
CA SER A 37 -32.52 26.79 -1.28
C SER A 37 -31.39 26.21 -2.12
N ILE A 38 -31.68 25.85 -3.38
CA ILE A 38 -30.67 25.35 -4.33
C ILE A 38 -29.73 26.50 -4.70
N LEU A 39 -28.48 26.43 -4.24
CA LEU A 39 -27.41 27.31 -4.71
C LEU A 39 -26.91 26.82 -6.09
N PRO A 40 -26.80 27.70 -7.11
CA PRO A 40 -26.33 27.31 -8.44
C PRO A 40 -24.82 27.05 -8.44
N SER A 41 -24.41 25.92 -9.01
CA SER A 41 -22.99 25.58 -9.16
C SER A 41 -22.29 26.53 -10.15
N PRO A 42 -21.08 27.03 -9.85
CA PRO A 42 -20.33 27.87 -10.80
C PRO A 42 -19.86 27.05 -12.00
N SER A 43 -20.30 27.43 -13.20
CA SER A 43 -20.03 26.75 -14.47
C SER A 43 -18.62 27.06 -14.99
N ASN A 44 -17.63 26.42 -14.41
CA ASN A 44 -16.22 26.66 -14.71
C ASN A 44 -15.84 26.09 -16.10
N LYS A 45 -15.75 26.97 -17.11
CA LYS A 45 -15.43 26.60 -18.50
C LYS A 45 -13.93 26.38 -18.67
N TYR A 46 -13.52 25.17 -19.00
CA TYR A 46 -12.20 24.88 -19.58
C TYR A 46 -12.33 24.44 -21.04
N PRO A 47 -11.40 24.82 -21.93
CA PRO A 47 -11.52 24.58 -23.37
C PRO A 47 -11.29 23.12 -23.75
N SER A 48 -12.04 22.65 -24.74
CA SER A 48 -11.87 21.32 -25.33
C SER A 48 -10.61 21.23 -26.18
N LEU A 49 -9.57 20.58 -25.68
CA LEU A 49 -8.42 20.19 -26.51
C LEU A 49 -8.81 19.06 -27.46
N GLN A 50 -8.52 19.23 -28.75
CA GLN A 50 -8.92 18.31 -29.80
C GLN A 50 -8.00 17.09 -29.83
N ASN A 51 -8.59 15.91 -30.07
CA ASN A 51 -7.89 14.63 -29.98
C ASN A 51 -6.97 14.38 -31.20
N PRO A 52 -5.65 14.21 -31.04
CA PRO A 52 -4.77 13.82 -32.14
C PRO A 52 -5.09 12.42 -32.65
N LYS A 53 -4.92 12.20 -33.96
CA LYS A 53 -5.26 10.93 -34.62
C LYS A 53 -4.28 9.82 -34.23
N SER A 54 -4.80 8.63 -33.96
CA SER A 54 -3.99 7.40 -33.84
C SER A 54 -3.39 7.00 -35.21
N PRO A 55 -2.12 6.56 -35.26
CA PRO A 55 -1.52 6.04 -36.48
C PRO A 55 -1.98 4.60 -36.75
N SER A 56 -2.33 4.30 -38.00
CA SER A 56 -2.73 2.97 -38.45
C SER A 56 -1.51 2.13 -38.88
N TYR A 57 -1.34 0.95 -38.29
CA TYR A 57 -0.37 -0.05 -38.74
C TYR A 57 -0.88 -0.78 -40.00
N PRO A 58 -0.04 -1.01 -41.03
CA PRO A 58 -0.42 -1.74 -42.24
C PRO A 58 -0.46 -3.26 -42.00
N HIS A 59 -1.42 -3.93 -42.63
CA HIS A 59 -1.44 -5.39 -42.76
C HIS A 59 -0.19 -5.91 -43.48
N GLN A 60 0.34 -7.05 -43.03
CA GLN A 60 1.26 -7.87 -43.82
C GLN A 60 0.56 -9.17 -44.23
N ASN A 61 0.84 -9.65 -45.44
CA ASN A 61 0.24 -10.86 -46.04
C ASN A 61 1.25 -12.02 -46.03
N PRO A 62 0.90 -13.23 -45.58
CA PRO A 62 1.88 -14.28 -45.24
C PRO A 62 2.13 -15.30 -46.37
N ASP A 63 2.80 -14.90 -47.46
CA ASP A 63 3.14 -15.79 -48.58
C ASP A 63 4.62 -15.69 -49.00
N ASN A 64 5.49 -16.54 -48.42
CA ASN A 64 6.66 -17.19 -49.05
C ASN A 64 7.62 -17.81 -48.01
N TYR A 65 7.71 -19.15 -47.97
CA TYR A 65 8.96 -19.88 -47.75
C TYR A 65 8.87 -21.26 -48.46
N PRO A 66 9.91 -21.72 -49.17
CA PRO A 66 9.82 -22.91 -50.01
C PRO A 66 9.98 -24.21 -49.21
N ALA A 67 9.29 -25.27 -49.66
CA ALA A 67 9.47 -26.61 -49.14
C ALA A 67 10.71 -27.29 -49.73
N PHE A 68 11.53 -27.91 -48.87
CA PHE A 68 12.49 -28.96 -49.21
C PHE A 68 12.36 -30.08 -48.18
N GLY A 69 12.60 -31.33 -48.58
CA GLY A 69 12.34 -32.50 -47.74
C GLY A 69 13.34 -33.64 -47.91
N LEU A 70 13.02 -34.76 -47.25
CA LEU A 70 13.81 -35.99 -47.08
C LEU A 70 15.08 -35.83 -46.20
N LEU A 71 15.60 -36.86 -45.52
CA LEU A 71 15.08 -38.13 -44.92
C LEU A 71 16.31 -38.80 -44.26
N VAL A 72 16.12 -39.70 -43.27
CA VAL A 72 17.19 -40.58 -42.71
C VAL A 72 18.23 -39.82 -41.84
N LYS A 73 18.79 -40.31 -40.73
CA LYS A 73 18.84 -41.65 -40.10
C LYS A 73 18.64 -41.55 -38.58
N ALA A 74 18.26 -42.66 -37.93
CA ALA A 74 18.23 -42.76 -36.48
C ALA A 74 19.64 -42.94 -35.88
N SER A 75 19.84 -42.46 -34.65
CA SER A 75 20.92 -42.88 -33.76
C SER A 75 20.37 -43.02 -32.34
N MET A 76 20.60 -44.17 -31.71
CA MET A 76 20.15 -44.47 -30.34
C MET A 76 21.19 -44.01 -29.33
N ALA A 77 20.96 -42.83 -28.73
CA ALA A 77 21.74 -42.35 -27.59
C ALA A 77 20.91 -42.52 -26.30
N SER A 78 21.26 -43.52 -25.49
CA SER A 78 20.59 -43.79 -24.21
C SER A 78 21.06 -42.81 -23.12
N SER A 79 20.54 -41.58 -23.13
CA SER A 79 20.59 -40.71 -21.94
C SER A 79 19.68 -41.29 -20.85
N ALA A 80 20.26 -41.62 -19.69
CA ALA A 80 19.51 -42.11 -18.54
C ALA A 80 18.43 -41.11 -18.10
N PRO A 81 17.32 -41.56 -17.48
CA PRO A 81 16.34 -40.66 -16.92
C PRO A 81 17.02 -39.83 -15.82
N SER A 82 17.02 -38.50 -15.99
CA SER A 82 17.46 -37.56 -14.96
C SER A 82 16.39 -37.52 -13.85
N THR A 83 16.41 -38.53 -12.97
CA THR A 83 15.54 -38.64 -11.78
C THR A 83 15.96 -37.59 -10.76
N GLY A 84 15.53 -36.36 -11.05
CA GLY A 84 15.90 -35.13 -10.39
C GLY A 84 15.02 -34.00 -10.92
N ALA A 85 13.71 -34.28 -11.02
CA ALA A 85 12.71 -33.24 -11.24
C ALA A 85 12.69 -32.34 -10.00
N ALA A 86 13.55 -31.32 -10.02
CA ALA A 86 13.53 -30.27 -9.02
C ALA A 86 12.14 -29.62 -9.09
N THR A 87 11.34 -29.83 -8.05
CA THR A 87 10.08 -29.10 -7.87
C THR A 87 10.43 -27.63 -7.64
N GLU A 88 10.46 -26.85 -8.71
CA GLU A 88 10.61 -25.41 -8.63
C GLU A 88 9.49 -24.85 -7.75
N THR A 89 9.87 -24.38 -6.56
CA THR A 89 8.94 -23.80 -5.61
C THR A 89 8.48 -22.44 -6.16
N LYS A 90 7.16 -22.29 -6.38
CA LYS A 90 6.53 -21.03 -6.79
C LYS A 90 7.09 -19.88 -5.94
N PRO A 91 7.56 -18.77 -6.55
CA PRO A 91 7.99 -17.59 -5.81
C PRO A 91 6.90 -17.08 -4.85
N PHE A 92 7.30 -16.79 -3.61
CA PHE A 92 6.39 -16.29 -2.58
C PHE A 92 5.92 -14.89 -2.95
N SER A 93 4.61 -14.73 -3.11
CA SER A 93 4.02 -13.54 -3.73
C SER A 93 3.48 -12.58 -2.66
N VAL A 94 4.05 -11.37 -2.59
CA VAL A 94 3.65 -10.29 -1.65
C VAL A 94 3.06 -9.10 -2.42
N LEU A 95 1.85 -8.68 -2.03
CA LEU A 95 1.18 -7.49 -2.57
C LEU A 95 1.05 -6.40 -1.52
N PHE A 96 1.60 -5.23 -1.80
CA PHE A 96 1.45 -4.04 -0.97
C PHE A 96 0.26 -3.18 -1.44
N VAL A 97 -0.62 -2.75 -0.54
CA VAL A 97 -1.86 -2.05 -0.92
C VAL A 97 -2.06 -0.77 -0.10
N CYS A 98 -2.26 0.35 -0.79
CA CYS A 98 -2.73 1.60 -0.18
C CYS A 98 -3.96 2.13 -0.92
N LEU A 99 -4.46 3.33 -0.60
CA LEU A 99 -5.59 3.93 -1.32
C LEU A 99 -5.34 4.07 -2.83
N GLY A 100 -4.43 4.97 -3.24
CA GLY A 100 -4.25 5.38 -4.64
C GLY A 100 -3.07 4.75 -5.39
N ASN A 101 -2.31 3.83 -4.78
CA ASN A 101 -1.13 3.16 -5.36
C ASN A 101 -0.07 4.07 -6.03
N ILE A 102 0.05 5.31 -5.56
CA ILE A 102 1.11 6.24 -6.01
C ILE A 102 2.15 6.55 -4.94
N CYS A 103 1.92 6.23 -3.66
CA CYS A 103 2.82 6.68 -2.59
C CYS A 103 3.24 5.54 -1.65
N ARG A 104 2.39 5.18 -0.69
CA ARG A 104 2.75 4.23 0.38
C ARG A 104 3.00 2.80 -0.11
N SER A 105 2.14 2.23 -0.96
CA SER A 105 2.37 0.87 -1.47
C SER A 105 3.51 0.73 -2.50
N PRO A 106 3.75 1.66 -3.44
CA PRO A 106 4.97 1.67 -4.25
C PRO A 106 6.27 1.77 -3.45
N ALA A 107 6.26 2.53 -2.34
CA ALA A 107 7.40 2.60 -1.44
C ALA A 107 7.67 1.26 -0.75
N ALA A 108 6.62 0.60 -0.23
CA ALA A 108 6.75 -0.70 0.42
C ALA A 108 7.28 -1.77 -0.56
N GLU A 109 6.79 -1.75 -1.80
CA GLU A 109 7.26 -2.61 -2.89
C GLU A 109 8.75 -2.40 -3.22
N GLY A 110 9.18 -1.14 -3.35
CA GLY A 110 10.59 -0.79 -3.60
C GLY A 110 11.50 -1.20 -2.44
N VAL A 111 11.13 -0.86 -1.20
CA VAL A 111 11.87 -1.21 0.03
C VAL A 111 12.00 -2.74 0.19
N PHE A 112 10.89 -3.48 0.05
CA PHE A 112 10.92 -4.94 0.21
C PHE A 112 11.73 -5.62 -0.90
N ARG A 113 11.60 -5.17 -2.15
CA ARG A 113 12.38 -5.71 -3.28
C ARG A 113 13.88 -5.45 -3.11
N ASP A 114 14.27 -4.26 -2.67
CA ASP A 114 15.67 -3.93 -2.36
C ASP A 114 16.23 -4.84 -1.24
N ILE A 115 15.49 -5.04 -0.15
CA ILE A 115 15.89 -5.94 0.95
C ILE A 115 16.01 -7.39 0.47
N VAL A 116 15.03 -7.91 -0.27
CA VAL A 116 15.05 -9.28 -0.86
C VAL A 116 16.25 -9.45 -1.80
N LYS A 117 16.52 -8.48 -2.66
CA LYS A 117 17.65 -8.47 -3.59
C LYS A 117 18.99 -8.41 -2.87
N LYS A 118 19.13 -7.58 -1.83
CA LYS A 118 20.31 -7.51 -0.96
C LYS A 118 20.59 -8.83 -0.20
N LYS A 119 19.57 -9.67 -0.02
CA LYS A 119 19.70 -11.04 0.55
C LYS A 119 19.93 -12.13 -0.50
N GLY A 120 19.97 -11.79 -1.80
CA GLY A 120 20.13 -12.75 -2.90
C GLY A 120 18.88 -13.60 -3.19
N LEU A 121 17.70 -13.18 -2.71
CA LEU A 121 16.46 -13.98 -2.74
C LEU A 121 15.50 -13.56 -3.87
N ASP A 122 15.92 -12.70 -4.80
CA ASP A 122 15.10 -12.08 -5.85
C ASP A 122 14.23 -13.11 -6.63
N SER A 123 14.82 -14.21 -7.07
CA SER A 123 14.12 -15.29 -7.79
C SER A 123 13.16 -16.15 -6.94
N LYS A 124 13.14 -15.96 -5.61
CA LYS A 124 12.25 -16.66 -4.68
C LYS A 124 11.00 -15.85 -4.33
N PHE A 125 10.88 -14.61 -4.78
CA PHE A 125 9.76 -13.72 -4.47
C PHE A 125 9.11 -13.15 -5.74
N ASN A 126 7.81 -12.89 -5.64
CA ASN A 126 7.07 -12.07 -6.58
C ASN A 126 6.53 -10.87 -5.78
N ILE A 127 6.84 -9.65 -6.21
CA ILE A 127 6.68 -8.43 -5.40
C ILE A 127 6.00 -7.37 -6.25
N ASP A 128 4.84 -6.88 -5.81
CA ASP A 128 3.99 -5.95 -6.55
C ASP A 128 3.25 -4.99 -5.60
N SER A 129 2.62 -3.95 -6.14
CA SER A 129 1.72 -3.07 -5.39
C SER A 129 0.40 -2.79 -6.10
N ALA A 130 -0.62 -2.44 -5.32
CA ALA A 130 -1.95 -2.09 -5.81
C ALA A 130 -2.63 -0.99 -4.96
N GLY A 131 -3.80 -0.56 -5.43
CA GLY A 131 -4.63 0.49 -4.89
C GLY A 131 -6.04 0.00 -4.56
N THR A 132 -6.68 0.51 -3.51
CA THR A 132 -8.10 0.23 -3.23
C THR A 132 -9.03 1.00 -4.17
N ILE A 133 -8.54 2.07 -4.80
CA ILE A 133 -9.20 2.79 -5.91
C ILE A 133 -8.35 2.80 -7.18
N ASN A 134 -8.99 3.03 -8.34
CA ASN A 134 -8.34 3.11 -9.65
C ASN A 134 -8.08 4.53 -10.16
N TYR A 135 -8.31 5.57 -9.34
CA TYR A 135 -8.23 6.99 -9.76
C TYR A 135 -6.86 7.40 -10.36
N HIS A 136 -5.79 6.66 -10.03
CA HIS A 136 -4.45 6.88 -10.56
C HIS A 136 -3.96 5.76 -11.50
N GLU A 137 -4.80 4.82 -11.96
CA GLU A 137 -4.36 3.68 -12.79
C GLU A 137 -3.55 4.14 -14.02
N GLY A 138 -2.38 3.52 -14.22
CA GLY A 138 -1.41 3.86 -15.27
C GLY A 138 -0.40 4.98 -14.91
N ASN A 139 -0.54 5.67 -13.78
CA ASN A 139 0.44 6.70 -13.37
C ASN A 139 1.69 6.10 -12.72
N LEU A 140 2.81 6.80 -12.83
CA LEU A 140 4.00 6.57 -12.00
C LEU A 140 3.71 6.91 -10.53
N ALA A 141 4.48 6.32 -9.62
CA ALA A 141 4.53 6.74 -8.22
C ALA A 141 4.92 8.23 -8.05
N ASP A 142 4.51 8.82 -6.93
CA ASP A 142 4.67 10.22 -6.55
C ASP A 142 6.15 10.65 -6.63
N PRO A 143 6.47 11.77 -7.32
CA PRO A 143 7.85 12.18 -7.53
C PRO A 143 8.61 12.43 -6.22
N ARG A 144 7.94 12.89 -5.16
CA ARG A 144 8.56 13.18 -3.85
C ARG A 144 8.91 11.89 -3.10
N MET A 145 8.04 10.88 -3.19
CA MET A 145 8.32 9.56 -2.62
C MET A 145 9.44 8.85 -3.38
N ARG A 146 9.44 8.94 -4.72
CA ARG A 146 10.54 8.44 -5.56
C ARG A 146 11.85 9.15 -5.27
N GLU A 147 11.84 10.45 -5.02
CA GLU A 147 13.03 11.24 -4.65
C GLU A 147 13.56 10.84 -3.26
N ALA A 148 12.69 10.73 -2.26
CA ALA A 148 13.06 10.29 -0.91
C ALA A 148 13.66 8.86 -0.91
N SER A 149 13.00 7.93 -1.59
CA SER A 149 13.47 6.55 -1.73
C SER A 149 14.84 6.50 -2.44
N LYS A 150 15.01 7.30 -3.50
CA LYS A 150 16.29 7.40 -4.22
C LYS A 150 17.42 7.95 -3.36
N ARG A 151 17.16 8.84 -2.38
CA ARG A 151 18.19 9.26 -1.39
C ARG A 151 18.70 8.09 -0.54
N ARG A 152 17.86 7.08 -0.31
CA ARG A 152 18.20 5.83 0.41
C ARG A 152 18.75 4.72 -0.50
N GLY A 153 18.91 5.00 -1.80
CA GLY A 153 19.33 4.03 -2.82
C GLY A 153 18.22 3.09 -3.31
N ILE A 154 16.96 3.34 -2.93
CA ILE A 154 15.81 2.49 -3.23
C ILE A 154 15.10 2.99 -4.49
N GLU A 155 14.89 2.10 -5.46
CA GLU A 155 14.17 2.41 -6.71
C GLU A 155 12.69 2.05 -6.60
N ILE A 156 11.83 3.03 -6.91
CA ILE A 156 10.39 2.82 -7.12
C ILE A 156 10.09 2.99 -8.61
N ALA A 157 9.81 1.86 -9.26
CA ALA A 157 9.43 1.77 -10.68
C ALA A 157 7.93 1.44 -10.88
N SER A 158 7.16 1.31 -9.80
CA SER A 158 5.75 0.90 -9.81
C SER A 158 4.88 1.80 -10.70
N ILE A 159 4.00 1.15 -11.46
CA ILE A 159 2.90 1.80 -12.18
C ILE A 159 1.61 1.50 -11.41
N SER A 160 0.87 2.55 -11.06
CA SER A 160 -0.35 2.48 -10.27
C SER A 160 -1.40 1.58 -10.92
N ARG A 161 -1.95 0.64 -10.16
CA ARG A 161 -3.07 -0.24 -10.55
C ARG A 161 -4.06 -0.41 -9.38
N PRO A 162 -5.36 -0.62 -9.64
CA PRO A 162 -6.27 -1.11 -8.62
C PRO A 162 -5.96 -2.56 -8.25
N ILE A 163 -6.37 -2.96 -7.05
CA ILE A 163 -6.52 -4.36 -6.65
C ILE A 163 -7.62 -5.03 -7.50
N ARG A 164 -7.46 -6.32 -7.80
CA ARG A 164 -8.30 -7.10 -8.72
C ARG A 164 -8.68 -8.45 -8.08
N PRO A 165 -9.73 -9.15 -8.53
CA PRO A 165 -10.09 -10.46 -7.99
C PRO A 165 -8.96 -11.49 -8.06
N SER A 166 -8.13 -11.40 -9.11
CA SER A 166 -6.93 -12.23 -9.31
C SER A 166 -5.92 -12.11 -8.16
N ASP A 167 -5.80 -10.93 -7.52
CA ASP A 167 -4.84 -10.73 -6.43
C ASP A 167 -5.13 -11.66 -5.23
N PHE A 168 -6.40 -12.01 -5.01
CA PHE A 168 -6.80 -12.98 -3.99
C PHE A 168 -6.54 -14.45 -4.37
N ARG A 169 -6.18 -14.75 -5.62
CA ARG A 169 -5.65 -16.04 -6.05
C ARG A 169 -4.12 -16.05 -6.04
N ASP A 170 -3.51 -15.03 -6.62
CA ASP A 170 -2.13 -15.09 -7.10
C ASP A 170 -1.09 -14.76 -6.00
N PHE A 171 -1.44 -13.86 -5.08
CA PHE A 171 -0.56 -13.44 -3.98
C PHE A 171 -0.76 -14.28 -2.72
N ASP A 172 0.33 -14.61 -2.03
CA ASP A 172 0.31 -15.43 -0.82
C ASP A 172 0.11 -14.55 0.44
N LEU A 173 0.50 -13.27 0.36
CA LEU A 173 0.30 -12.26 1.40
C LEU A 173 -0.15 -10.91 0.81
N ILE A 174 -1.10 -10.24 1.45
CA ILE A 174 -1.62 -8.92 1.05
C ILE A 174 -1.54 -7.95 2.24
N LEU A 175 -0.88 -6.81 2.06
CA LEU A 175 -0.51 -5.89 3.15
C LEU A 175 -1.12 -4.50 2.94
N GLY A 176 -2.16 -4.19 3.72
CA GLY A 176 -2.77 -2.85 3.78
C GLY A 176 -1.88 -1.87 4.55
N MET A 177 -1.66 -0.67 4.01
CA MET A 177 -0.83 0.36 4.65
C MET A 177 -1.51 0.96 5.89
N ASP A 178 -2.82 1.17 5.86
CA ASP A 178 -3.65 1.62 6.97
C ASP A 178 -4.89 0.72 7.18
N LYS A 179 -5.63 0.93 8.27
CA LYS A 179 -6.83 0.15 8.64
C LYS A 179 -7.93 0.27 7.60
N GLN A 180 -8.14 1.47 7.05
CA GLN A 180 -9.11 1.69 5.98
C GLN A 180 -8.75 0.85 4.75
N ASN A 181 -7.49 0.84 4.32
CA ASN A 181 -7.07 0.04 3.17
C ASN A 181 -7.31 -1.46 3.43
N ARG A 182 -7.02 -1.94 4.65
CA ARG A 182 -7.33 -3.33 5.03
C ARG A 182 -8.84 -3.63 4.97
N GLU A 183 -9.68 -2.69 5.40
CA GLU A 183 -11.15 -2.84 5.35
C GLU A 183 -11.66 -2.81 3.91
N ASP A 184 -11.19 -1.88 3.07
CA ASP A 184 -11.50 -1.81 1.63
C ASP A 184 -11.17 -3.13 0.91
N ILE A 185 -10.01 -3.73 1.20
CA ILE A 185 -9.55 -5.01 0.62
C ILE A 185 -10.48 -6.15 1.06
N LEU A 186 -10.87 -6.19 2.34
CA LEU A 186 -11.81 -7.19 2.85
C LEU A 186 -13.22 -7.01 2.30
N GLU A 187 -13.66 -5.78 2.06
CA GLU A 187 -14.92 -5.50 1.36
C GLU A 187 -14.86 -5.94 -0.10
N ALA A 188 -13.76 -5.65 -0.81
CA ALA A 188 -13.54 -6.10 -2.19
C ALA A 188 -13.56 -7.63 -2.32
N PHE A 189 -12.87 -8.35 -1.41
CA PHE A 189 -12.98 -9.81 -1.32
C PHE A 189 -14.43 -10.28 -1.12
N ASN A 190 -15.16 -9.65 -0.19
CA ASN A 190 -16.55 -9.99 0.10
C ASN A 190 -17.51 -9.69 -1.06
N ARG A 191 -17.23 -8.67 -1.89
CA ARG A 191 -17.98 -8.39 -3.13
C ARG A 191 -17.65 -9.36 -4.26
N TRP A 192 -16.41 -9.82 -4.37
CA TRP A 192 -15.95 -10.65 -5.49
C TRP A 192 -16.12 -12.16 -5.27
N LYS A 193 -16.06 -12.68 -4.03
CA LYS A 193 -16.20 -14.12 -3.73
C LYS A 193 -17.55 -14.75 -4.13
N PHE A 194 -18.55 -13.94 -4.48
CA PHE A 194 -19.86 -14.36 -5.00
C PHE A 194 -19.99 -14.23 -6.53
N ARG A 195 -18.94 -13.78 -7.22
CA ARG A 195 -18.89 -13.51 -8.67
C ARG A 195 -17.71 -14.20 -9.37
N GLU A 196 -16.65 -14.45 -8.62
CA GLU A 196 -15.36 -14.99 -9.06
C GLU A 196 -15.01 -16.23 -8.22
N THR A 197 -14.32 -17.21 -8.82
CA THR A 197 -13.70 -18.30 -8.07
C THR A 197 -12.48 -17.74 -7.32
N LEU A 198 -12.65 -17.50 -6.02
CA LEU A 198 -11.60 -17.06 -5.09
C LEU A 198 -11.38 -18.12 -4.00
N PRO A 199 -10.17 -18.21 -3.40
CA PRO A 199 -9.94 -19.07 -2.24
C PRO A 199 -10.86 -18.66 -1.08
N ALA A 200 -11.54 -19.62 -0.46
CA ALA A 200 -12.51 -19.36 0.61
C ALA A 200 -11.90 -18.60 1.80
N ASP A 201 -10.62 -18.81 2.06
CA ASP A 201 -9.83 -18.13 3.09
C ASP A 201 -8.86 -17.06 2.56
N GLY A 202 -9.05 -16.59 1.32
CA GLY A 202 -8.26 -15.50 0.73
C GLY A 202 -8.28 -14.18 1.51
N HIS A 203 -9.17 -14.03 2.50
CA HIS A 203 -9.20 -12.95 3.47
C HIS A 203 -8.17 -13.08 4.60
N LYS A 204 -7.73 -14.30 4.97
CA LYS A 204 -6.80 -14.54 6.10
C LYS A 204 -5.39 -14.01 5.83
N LYS A 205 -5.01 -13.89 4.55
CA LYS A 205 -3.75 -13.29 4.10
C LYS A 205 -3.75 -11.76 4.05
N VAL A 206 -4.84 -11.09 4.45
CA VAL A 206 -4.93 -9.62 4.50
C VAL A 206 -4.53 -9.10 5.89
N ARG A 207 -3.29 -8.61 6.00
CA ARG A 207 -2.70 -8.05 7.24
C ARG A 207 -2.39 -6.56 7.07
N LEU A 208 -1.97 -5.90 8.16
CA LEU A 208 -1.47 -4.52 8.12
C LEU A 208 0.04 -4.54 7.90
N MET A 209 0.58 -3.57 7.16
CA MET A 209 2.03 -3.43 6.98
C MET A 209 2.75 -3.30 8.34
N CYS A 210 2.22 -2.43 9.20
CA CYS A 210 2.77 -2.18 10.52
C CYS A 210 2.59 -3.32 11.54
N SER A 211 1.85 -4.39 11.25
CA SER A 211 1.88 -5.58 12.13
C SER A 211 3.21 -6.35 12.06
N TYR A 212 4.16 -5.86 11.24
CA TYR A 212 5.53 -6.36 11.16
C TYR A 212 6.56 -5.40 11.74
N CYS A 213 6.21 -4.19 12.20
CA CYS A 213 7.18 -3.30 12.87
C CYS A 213 7.84 -3.98 14.09
N LYS A 214 9.11 -3.65 14.35
CA LYS A 214 9.92 -4.14 15.49
C LYS A 214 10.63 -3.02 16.24
N LYS A 215 10.94 -1.91 15.56
CA LYS A 215 11.61 -0.70 16.09
C LYS A 215 10.62 0.46 16.30
N HIS A 216 9.38 0.29 15.84
CA HIS A 216 8.33 1.31 15.78
C HIS A 216 7.01 0.81 16.37
N ASP A 217 6.32 1.65 17.13
CA ASP A 217 5.04 1.34 17.79
C ASP A 217 3.81 1.76 16.94
N GLU A 218 4.01 2.47 15.82
CA GLU A 218 2.91 2.90 14.96
C GLU A 218 2.14 1.72 14.34
N THR A 219 0.82 1.69 14.51
CA THR A 219 -0.04 0.61 14.00
C THR A 219 -0.44 0.71 12.53
N GLU A 220 -0.11 1.82 11.85
CA GLU A 220 -0.50 2.16 10.48
C GLU A 220 0.57 3.03 9.82
N VAL A 221 0.79 2.89 8.51
CA VAL A 221 1.71 3.74 7.73
C VAL A 221 0.98 5.05 7.38
N PRO A 222 1.36 6.19 7.98
CA PRO A 222 0.61 7.44 7.90
C PRO A 222 0.69 8.05 6.50
N ASP A 223 -0.36 8.74 6.07
CA ASP A 223 -0.34 9.38 4.76
C ASP A 223 0.61 10.60 4.74
N PRO A 224 1.67 10.60 3.91
CA PRO A 224 2.78 11.55 4.07
C PRO A 224 2.43 13.00 3.69
N TYR A 225 1.30 13.23 3.00
CA TYR A 225 0.91 14.55 2.52
C TYR A 225 0.68 15.56 3.67
N TYR A 226 0.33 15.09 4.86
CA TYR A 226 0.14 15.92 6.06
C TYR A 226 1.44 16.29 6.78
N GLY A 227 2.55 15.58 6.53
CA GLY A 227 3.84 15.75 7.21
C GLY A 227 4.87 16.61 6.47
N GLY A 228 4.50 17.20 5.33
CA GLY A 228 5.45 17.88 4.44
C GLY A 228 6.58 16.93 3.98
N PRO A 229 7.81 17.42 3.73
CA PRO A 229 8.93 16.57 3.33
C PRO A 229 9.25 15.44 4.32
N GLN A 230 9.13 15.71 5.63
CA GLN A 230 9.42 14.72 6.68
C GLN A 230 8.41 13.57 6.72
N GLY A 231 7.19 13.79 6.23
CA GLY A 231 6.19 12.72 6.10
C GLY A 231 6.67 11.56 5.20
N PHE A 232 7.42 11.87 4.14
CA PHE A 232 7.95 10.85 3.21
C PHE A 232 9.06 10.03 3.86
N GLU A 233 9.97 10.68 4.60
CA GLU A 233 11.04 9.99 5.32
C GLU A 233 10.47 9.09 6.43
N LYS A 234 9.50 9.58 7.23
CA LYS A 234 8.86 8.77 8.28
C LYS A 234 8.10 7.56 7.72
N VAL A 235 7.51 7.66 6.53
CA VAL A 235 6.92 6.50 5.84
C VAL A 235 8.00 5.48 5.48
N LEU A 236 9.17 5.91 4.97
CA LEU A 236 10.27 5.01 4.65
C LEU A 236 10.87 4.35 5.91
N ASP A 237 11.01 5.08 7.01
CA ASP A 237 11.50 4.53 8.30
C ASP A 237 10.62 3.39 8.83
N LEU A 238 9.29 3.54 8.72
CA LEU A 238 8.33 2.50 9.09
C LEU A 238 8.39 1.30 8.13
N LEU A 239 8.53 1.57 6.83
CA LEU A 239 8.59 0.53 5.81
C LEU A 239 9.87 -0.28 5.87
N GLU A 240 11.02 0.32 6.15
CA GLU A 240 12.30 -0.40 6.31
C GLU A 240 12.26 -1.37 7.50
N ASP A 241 11.80 -0.90 8.67
CA ASP A 241 11.60 -1.73 9.86
C ASP A 241 10.62 -2.88 9.61
N ALA A 242 9.45 -2.57 9.06
CA ALA A 242 8.42 -3.57 8.79
C ALA A 242 8.83 -4.55 7.68
N CYS A 243 9.59 -4.13 6.65
CA CYS A 243 10.02 -5.00 5.55
C CYS A 243 11.18 -5.94 5.93
N GLU A 244 12.14 -5.50 6.74
CA GLU A 244 13.16 -6.39 7.31
C GLU A 244 12.49 -7.53 8.11
N SER A 245 11.60 -7.13 9.01
CA SER A 245 10.84 -8.05 9.86
C SER A 245 9.90 -8.96 9.08
N LEU A 246 9.23 -8.44 8.05
CA LEU A 246 8.39 -9.22 7.13
C LEU A 246 9.19 -10.34 6.46
N LEU A 247 10.40 -10.05 5.97
CA LEU A 247 11.24 -11.06 5.34
C LEU A 247 11.70 -12.13 6.35
N ASP A 248 12.09 -11.76 7.57
CA ASP A 248 12.42 -12.71 8.64
C ASP A 248 11.25 -13.69 8.90
N ASN A 249 10.03 -13.15 9.01
CA ASN A 249 8.82 -13.93 9.28
C ASN A 249 8.49 -14.88 8.13
N ILE A 250 8.48 -14.39 6.88
CA ILE A 250 8.21 -15.24 5.70
C ILE A 250 9.25 -16.37 5.62
N LEU A 251 10.53 -16.07 5.82
CA LEU A 251 11.60 -17.07 5.83
C LEU A 251 11.54 -18.03 7.03
N ALA A 252 10.89 -17.67 8.14
CA ALA A 252 10.69 -18.56 9.28
C ALA A 252 9.48 -19.49 9.08
N GLU A 253 8.37 -18.97 8.55
CA GLU A 253 7.16 -19.74 8.25
C GLU A 253 7.35 -20.67 7.03
N ASN A 254 8.20 -20.29 6.05
CA ASN A 254 8.38 -20.98 4.77
C ASN A 254 9.84 -21.45 4.59
N SER A 255 10.24 -22.49 5.32
CA SER A 255 11.61 -23.01 5.32
C SER A 255 12.12 -23.46 3.94
N ASN A 256 11.22 -23.88 3.04
CA ASN A 256 11.49 -24.22 1.65
C ASN A 256 11.98 -23.03 0.78
N ILE A 257 11.81 -21.78 1.23
CA ILE A 257 12.38 -20.61 0.55
C ILE A 257 13.89 -20.52 0.79
N ARG A 258 14.39 -21.02 1.92
CA ARG A 258 15.82 -20.99 2.29
C ARG A 258 16.65 -22.07 1.58
N SER A 259 16.01 -23.10 1.03
CA SER A 259 16.70 -24.28 0.47
C SER A 259 17.03 -24.09 -1.01
N SER A 260 18.28 -23.74 -1.30
CA SER A 260 18.93 -23.85 -2.62
C SER A 260 20.44 -23.97 -2.44
#